data_AF-A0A2G2ZAW4-F1
#
_entry.id   AF-A0A2G2ZAW4-F1
#
_cell.length_a   1.000
_cell.length_b   1.000
_cell.length_c   1.000
_cell.angle_alpha   90.00
_cell.angle_beta   90.00
_cell.angle_gamma   90.00
#
_symmetry.space_group_name_H-M   'P 1'
#
loop_
_entity.id
_entity.type
_entity.pdbx_description
1 polymer ?
#
loop_
_entity_poly.entity_id
_entity_poly.type
_entity_poly.pdbx_seq_one_letter_code
_entity_poly.pdbx_strand_id
1 'polypeptide(L)'
;MCSPDDNSNPGGHGNPNETGRKRLCRPYQSKTFKVEISFAAKIPMQAIANALRGQESENSQEALRVLDIILRQHAAKQNNGNSSPDGHESPNETDRKKLRRPY
;
A
#
# COMPACT_ATOMS: atom_id res chain seq x y z
N MET A 1 47.06 -15.99 -1.88
CA MET A 1 47.34 -15.94 -0.43
C MET A 1 47.80 -14.52 -0.13
N CYS A 2 47.03 -13.74 0.62
CA CYS A 2 47.45 -12.42 1.07
C CYS A 2 47.67 -12.49 2.58
N SER A 3 48.75 -11.88 3.08
CA SER A 3 48.80 -11.35 4.44
C SER A 3 49.78 -10.17 4.53
N PRO A 4 49.55 -9.23 5.47
CA PRO A 4 49.75 -7.80 5.27
C PRO A 4 50.70 -7.17 6.29
N ASP A 5 51.15 -5.93 6.04
CA ASP A 5 51.09 -4.83 7.02
C ASP A 5 51.63 -3.51 6.42
N ASP A 6 51.03 -2.42 6.92
CA ASP A 6 51.43 -1.01 6.90
C ASP A 6 51.46 -0.19 5.60
N ASN A 7 50.63 0.86 5.53
CA ASN A 7 51.07 2.26 5.62
C ASN A 7 49.88 3.24 5.43
N SER A 8 49.87 4.34 6.17
CA SER A 8 48.79 5.34 6.20
C SER A 8 49.06 6.59 5.33
N ASN A 9 48.08 6.93 4.45
CA ASN A 9 47.61 8.25 3.92
C ASN A 9 48.61 9.16 3.10
N PRO A 10 48.21 10.13 2.21
CA PRO A 10 46.90 10.79 2.04
C PRO A 10 46.40 11.10 0.61
N GLY A 11 45.07 11.31 0.50
CA GLY A 11 44.51 12.35 -0.35
C GLY A 11 43.99 11.98 -1.75
N GLY A 12 42.70 12.24 -1.95
CA GLY A 12 42.24 12.84 -3.21
C GLY A 12 41.41 11.97 -4.16
N HIS A 13 40.14 12.34 -4.26
CA HIS A 13 39.27 12.23 -5.45
C HIS A 13 38.41 10.97 -5.64
N GLY A 14 37.14 11.12 -5.29
CA GLY A 14 36.12 11.19 -6.35
C GLY A 14 35.24 9.96 -6.56
N ASN A 15 34.06 10.02 -5.92
CA ASN A 15 32.74 9.56 -6.39
C ASN A 15 32.16 8.31 -5.70
N PRO A 16 31.18 8.47 -4.79
CA PRO A 16 30.25 7.41 -4.43
C PRO A 16 29.12 7.36 -5.48
N ASN A 17 29.43 7.04 -6.73
CA ASN A 17 28.39 6.86 -7.75
C ASN A 17 28.05 5.39 -7.95
N GLU A 18 27.52 4.75 -6.90
CA GLU A 18 26.66 3.57 -7.05
C GLU A 18 25.18 3.95 -6.84
N THR A 19 24.79 5.16 -7.27
CA THR A 19 23.38 5.56 -7.46
C THR A 19 22.66 4.79 -8.58
N GLY A 20 23.26 3.69 -9.07
CA GLY A 20 22.83 2.89 -10.22
C GLY A 20 22.08 1.60 -9.88
N ARG A 21 21.95 1.20 -8.61
CA ARG A 21 21.05 0.08 -8.24
C ARG A 21 19.60 0.58 -8.14
N LYS A 22 19.17 1.24 -9.21
CA LYS A 22 17.78 1.58 -9.48
C LYS A 22 17.00 0.28 -9.44
N ARG A 23 16.27 0.07 -8.35
CA ARG A 23 15.15 -0.86 -8.18
C ARG A 23 15.25 -2.03 -9.17
N LEU A 24 16.09 -3.02 -8.84
CA LEU A 24 16.04 -4.32 -9.52
C LEU A 24 14.56 -4.68 -9.56
N CYS A 25 13.99 -4.66 -10.76
CA CYS A 25 12.56 -4.89 -10.97
C CYS A 25 12.24 -6.19 -10.26
N ARG A 26 11.48 -6.13 -9.15
CA ARG A 26 11.09 -7.35 -8.44
C ARG A 26 10.39 -8.20 -9.50
N PRO A 27 10.90 -9.41 -9.82
CA PRO A 27 10.23 -10.25 -10.79
C PRO A 27 8.78 -10.42 -10.32
N TYR A 28 7.85 -10.02 -11.17
CA TYR A 28 6.43 -10.09 -10.87
C TYR A 28 6.07 -11.57 -10.74
N GLN A 29 5.96 -12.06 -9.51
CA GLN A 29 5.49 -13.41 -9.25
C GLN A 29 3.97 -13.41 -9.34
N SER A 30 3.44 -13.73 -10.51
CA SER A 30 2.03 -14.03 -10.67
C SER A 30 1.72 -15.36 -9.98
N LYS A 31 0.65 -15.36 -9.17
CA LYS A 31 0.09 -16.57 -8.57
C LYS A 31 -1.30 -16.76 -9.15
N THR A 32 -1.57 -17.96 -9.66
CA THR A 32 -2.89 -18.35 -10.13
C THR A 32 -3.62 -19.09 -9.02
N PHE A 33 -4.81 -18.62 -8.65
CA PHE A 33 -5.66 -19.27 -7.67
C PHE A 33 -6.91 -19.82 -8.35
N LYS A 34 -7.20 -21.10 -8.15
CA LYS A 34 -8.48 -21.69 -8.53
C LYS A 34 -9.48 -21.43 -7.42
N VAL A 35 -10.53 -20.66 -7.72
CA VAL A 35 -11.59 -20.31 -6.77
C VAL A 35 -12.90 -20.91 -7.26
N GLU A 36 -13.71 -21.41 -6.33
CA GLU A 36 -15.07 -21.86 -6.58
C GLU A 36 -16.02 -21.02 -5.72
N ILE A 37 -17.13 -20.57 -6.31
CA ILE A 37 -18.15 -19.78 -5.61
C ILE A 37 -19.45 -20.57 -5.71
N SER A 38 -19.97 -20.99 -4.56
CA SER A 38 -21.24 -21.68 -4.44
C SER A 38 -22.22 -20.84 -3.61
N PHE A 39 -23.52 -21.05 -3.84
CA PHE A 39 -24.56 -20.39 -3.08
C PHE A 39 -24.67 -21.01 -1.69
N ALA A 40 -24.52 -20.20 -0.64
CA ALA A 40 -24.60 -20.67 0.74
C ALA A 40 -26.03 -20.60 1.30
N ALA A 41 -26.66 -19.43 1.27
CA ALA A 41 -27.98 -19.20 1.84
C ALA A 41 -28.63 -17.90 1.33
N LYS A 42 -29.96 -17.80 1.45
CA LYS A 42 -30.70 -16.56 1.21
C LYS A 42 -31.08 -15.94 2.55
N ILE A 43 -30.55 -14.76 2.85
CA ILE A 43 -30.86 -14.05 4.09
C ILE A 43 -31.94 -13.00 3.82
N PRO A 44 -33.11 -13.06 4.47
CA PRO A 44 -34.12 -12.02 4.36
C PRO A 44 -33.64 -10.70 4.98
N MET A 45 -33.94 -9.56 4.33
CA MET A 45 -33.63 -8.24 4.90
C MET A 45 -34.27 -8.02 6.27
N GLN A 46 -35.46 -8.60 6.48
CA GLN A 46 -36.14 -8.55 7.78
C GLN A 46 -35.32 -9.23 8.89
N ALA A 47 -34.59 -10.31 8.59
CA ALA A 47 -33.75 -10.99 9.58
C ALA A 47 -32.61 -10.07 10.04
N ILE A 48 -32.05 -9.27 9.14
CA ILE A 48 -31.03 -8.26 9.47
C ILE A 48 -31.65 -7.16 10.34
N ALA A 49 -32.84 -6.67 9.98
CA ALA A 49 -33.55 -5.65 10.76
C ALA A 49 -33.88 -6.15 12.18
N ASN A 50 -34.30 -7.41 12.32
CA ASN A 50 -34.58 -8.04 13.61
C ASN A 50 -33.31 -8.20 14.44
N ALA A 51 -32.20 -8.63 13.81
CA ALA A 51 -30.91 -8.75 14.49
C ALA A 51 -30.40 -7.40 15.02
N LEU A 52 -30.59 -6.31 14.27
CA LEU A 52 -30.27 -4.95 14.73
C LEU A 52 -31.11 -4.51 15.94
N ARG A 53 -32.33 -5.06 16.09
CA ARG A 53 -33.21 -4.84 17.25
C ARG A 53 -32.91 -5.77 18.42
N GLY A 54 -31.93 -6.68 18.28
CA GLY A 54 -31.63 -7.70 19.28
C GLY A 54 -32.69 -8.80 19.37
N GLN A 55 -33.54 -8.96 18.35
CA GLN A 55 -34.53 -10.03 18.33
C GLN A 55 -33.88 -11.33 17.87
N GLU A 56 -33.81 -12.31 18.77
CA GLU A 56 -33.38 -13.66 18.41
C GLU A 56 -34.44 -14.36 17.56
N SER A 57 -33.98 -15.01 16.50
CA SER A 57 -34.79 -15.77 15.53
C SER A 57 -33.92 -16.85 14.90
N GLU A 58 -34.52 -17.78 14.16
CA GLU A 58 -33.80 -18.87 13.49
C GLU A 58 -32.64 -18.37 12.61
N ASN A 59 -32.83 -17.24 11.91
CA ASN A 59 -31.83 -16.67 11.01
C ASN A 59 -30.93 -15.62 11.68
N SER A 60 -31.04 -15.42 13.00
CA SER A 60 -30.31 -14.37 13.72
C SER A 60 -28.80 -14.50 13.57
N GLN A 61 -28.27 -15.71 13.67
CA GLN A 61 -26.84 -15.96 13.54
C GLN A 61 -26.32 -15.60 12.13
N GLU A 62 -27.08 -15.92 11.09
CA GLU A 62 -26.73 -15.57 9.72
C GLU A 62 -26.78 -14.08 9.47
N ALA A 63 -27.82 -13.41 9.98
CA ALA A 63 -27.92 -11.96 9.92
C ALA A 63 -26.72 -11.28 10.62
N LEU A 64 -26.30 -11.78 11.79
CA LEU A 64 -25.11 -11.29 12.49
C LEU A 64 -23.82 -11.52 11.69
N ARG A 65 -23.67 -12.67 11.02
CA ARG A 65 -22.53 -12.93 10.11
C ARG A 65 -22.50 -11.94 8.95
N VAL A 66 -23.64 -11.63 8.34
CA VAL A 66 -23.73 -10.64 7.27
C VAL A 66 -23.26 -9.27 7.77
N LEU A 67 -23.69 -8.86 8.96
CA LEU A 67 -23.27 -7.59 9.58
C LEU A 67 -21.75 -7.54 9.84
N ASP A 68 -21.16 -8.60 10.42
CA ASP A 68 -19.70 -8.67 10.64
C ASP A 68 -18.93 -8.54 9.31
N ILE A 69 -19.34 -9.28 8.28
CA ILE A 69 -18.69 -9.26 6.97
C ILE A 69 -18.72 -7.85 6.37
N ILE A 70 -19.88 -7.17 6.38
CA ILE A 70 -20.02 -5.82 5.82
C ILE A 70 -19.10 -4.83 6.56
N LEU A 71 -19.13 -4.83 7.89
CA LEU A 71 -18.32 -3.91 8.71
C LEU A 71 -16.83 -4.18 8.55
N ARG A 72 -16.43 -5.46 8.53
CA ARG A 72 -15.04 -5.90 8.34
C ARG A 72 -14.51 -5.53 6.95
N GLN A 73 -15.32 -5.73 5.91
CA GLN A 73 -14.96 -5.33 4.54
C GLN A 73 -14.82 -3.82 4.42
N HIS A 74 -15.69 -3.05 5.07
CA HIS A 74 -15.59 -1.60 5.10
C HIS A 74 -14.28 -1.14 5.73
N ALA A 75 -13.90 -1.70 6.89
CA ALA A 75 -12.64 -1.39 7.55
C ALA A 75 -11.41 -1.81 6.72
N ALA A 76 -11.44 -3.00 6.11
CA ALA A 76 -10.38 -3.50 5.25
C ALA A 76 -10.26 -2.75 3.90
N LYS A 77 -11.29 -2.01 3.49
CA LYS A 77 -11.22 -1.14 2.33
C LYS A 77 -10.56 0.21 2.67
N GLN A 78 -10.75 0.70 3.90
CA GLN A 78 -10.20 1.98 4.35
C GLN A 78 -8.72 1.90 4.76
N ASN A 79 -8.24 0.74 5.19
CA ASN A 79 -6.83 0.54 5.58
C ASN A 79 -5.88 0.26 4.41
N ASN A 80 -6.39 0.20 3.18
CA ASN A 80 -5.57 0.28 1.97
C ASN A 80 -5.08 1.73 1.85
N GLY A 81 -4.02 2.03 2.59
CA GLY A 81 -3.41 3.35 2.77
C GLY A 81 -2.75 3.89 1.51
N ASN A 82 -3.55 4.28 0.53
CA ASN A 82 -3.12 5.06 -0.62
C ASN A 82 -4.02 6.29 -0.82
N SER A 83 -4.24 7.02 0.27
CA SER A 83 -4.32 8.48 0.21
C SER A 83 -2.88 8.98 0.29
N SER A 84 -2.31 9.40 -0.85
CA SER A 84 -1.09 10.20 -0.87
C SER A 84 -1.49 11.65 -0.64
N PRO A 85 -1.05 12.32 0.43
CA PRO A 85 -1.23 13.74 0.59
C PRO A 85 0.12 14.44 0.44
N ASP A 86 0.90 14.13 -0.60
CA ASP A 86 2.06 14.95 -0.96
C ASP A 86 1.76 15.69 -2.25
N GLY A 87 0.83 16.65 -2.13
CA GLY A 87 0.75 17.77 -3.05
C GLY A 87 1.93 18.70 -2.79
N HIS A 88 3.14 18.31 -3.20
CA HIS A 88 4.26 19.24 -3.26
C HIS A 88 4.15 20.02 -4.58
N GLU A 89 3.52 21.18 -4.50
CA GLU A 89 3.49 22.20 -5.55
C GLU A 89 4.93 22.50 -6.00
N SER A 90 5.30 22.06 -7.20
CA SER A 90 6.60 22.36 -7.78
C SER A 90 6.63 23.84 -8.16
N PRO A 91 7.64 24.62 -7.75
CA PRO A 91 7.73 26.03 -8.11
C PRO A 91 7.73 26.19 -9.64
N ASN A 92 6.84 27.05 -10.11
CA ASN A 92 6.64 27.41 -11.51
C ASN A 92 7.98 27.68 -12.23
N GLU A 93 8.15 27.10 -13.42
CA GLU A 93 9.31 27.22 -14.33
C GLU A 93 9.76 28.67 -14.61
N THR A 94 8.88 29.63 -14.36
CA THR A 94 9.13 31.07 -14.51
C THR A 94 10.27 31.58 -13.61
N ASP A 95 10.58 30.93 -12.48
CA ASP A 95 11.61 31.39 -11.54
C ASP A 95 13.05 31.06 -12.00
N ARG A 96 13.22 29.99 -12.80
CA ARG A 96 14.54 29.59 -13.33
C ARG A 96 15.12 30.57 -14.35
N LYS A 97 14.28 31.40 -14.98
CA LYS A 97 14.72 32.37 -15.99
C LYS A 97 15.27 33.68 -15.38
N LYS A 98 15.08 33.90 -14.08
CA LYS A 98 15.58 35.13 -13.39
C LYS A 98 17.05 35.05 -12.98
N LEU A 99 17.66 33.85 -12.98
CA LEU A 99 19.07 33.63 -12.62
C LEU A 99 20.03 33.56 -13.83
N ARG A 100 19.54 33.78 -15.06
CA ARG A 100 20.35 33.76 -16.31
C ARG A 100 20.44 35.11 -17.01
N ARG A 101 20.65 36.20 -16.27
CA ARG A 101 21.19 37.44 -16.85
C ARG A 101 22.47 37.85 -16.12
N PRO A 102 23.65 37.68 -16.71
CA PRO A 102 24.80 38.49 -16.34
C PRO A 102 24.56 39.93 -16.84
N TYR A 103 25.12 40.92 -16.11
CA TYR A 103 25.32 42.28 -16.61
C TYR A 103 26.27 42.28 -17.80
#